data_AF-A0A375BUT2-F1
#
_entry.id   AF-A0A375BUT2-F1
#
_cell.length_a   1.000
_cell.length_b   1.000
_cell.length_c   1.000
_cell.angle_alpha   90.00
_cell.angle_beta   90.00
_cell.angle_gamma   90.00
#
_symmetry.space_group_name_H-M   'P 1'
#
loop_
_entity.id
_entity.type
_entity.pdbx_description
1 polymer ?
#
loop_
_entity_poly.entity_id
_entity_poly.type
_entity_poly.pdbx_seq_one_letter_code
_entity_poly.pdbx_strand_id
1 'polypeptide(L)'
;MPGRQRSLIRIAAVAALAVACGAHAQRQDQGGAAAAINEAVQQGTTPYRPDSAATPASIQSDECRALAEQIAQAPKREYRATAPAIETAQGRMVPELERDRPKQSLQQAYREKCAQ
;
A
#
# COMPACT_ATOMS: atom_id res chain seq x y z
N MET A 1 -52.84 -36.18 -3.86
CA MET A 1 -51.40 -36.56 -3.98
C MET A 1 -50.49 -35.31 -4.01
N PRO A 2 -50.36 -34.55 -2.90
CA PRO A 2 -49.56 -33.31 -2.86
C PRO A 2 -48.04 -33.51 -2.64
N GLY A 3 -47.61 -34.73 -2.29
CA GLY A 3 -46.21 -35.03 -1.98
C GLY A 3 -45.27 -35.04 -3.19
N ARG A 4 -45.73 -35.56 -4.33
CA ARG A 4 -44.91 -35.65 -5.57
C ARG A 4 -44.54 -34.27 -6.13
N GLN A 5 -45.45 -33.30 -6.03
CA GLN A 5 -45.23 -31.94 -6.54
C GLN A 5 -44.17 -31.19 -5.72
N ARG A 6 -44.15 -31.37 -4.40
CA ARG A 6 -43.15 -30.77 -3.50
C ARG A 6 -41.75 -31.35 -3.75
N SER A 7 -41.65 -32.64 -4.05
CA SER A 7 -40.37 -33.27 -4.39
C SER A 7 -39.80 -32.77 -5.71
N LEU A 8 -40.64 -32.58 -6.73
CA LEU A 8 -40.20 -32.06 -8.04
C LEU A 8 -39.71 -30.61 -7.94
N ILE A 9 -40.36 -29.76 -7.13
CA ILE A 9 -39.94 -28.38 -6.91
C ILE A 9 -38.58 -28.32 -6.20
N ARG A 10 -38.34 -29.21 -5.22
CA ARG A 10 -37.03 -29.28 -4.54
C ARG A 10 -35.90 -29.76 -5.46
N ILE A 11 -36.17 -30.73 -6.33
CA ILE A 11 -35.17 -31.22 -7.29
C ILE A 11 -34.83 -30.13 -8.31
N ALA A 12 -35.83 -29.39 -8.81
CA ALA A 12 -35.60 -28.26 -9.71
C ALA A 12 -34.80 -27.12 -9.03
N ALA A 13 -35.07 -26.83 -7.76
CA ALA A 13 -34.35 -25.82 -7.00
C ALA A 13 -32.87 -26.19 -6.78
N VAL A 14 -32.57 -27.46 -6.49
CA VAL A 14 -31.19 -27.94 -6.32
C VAL A 14 -30.44 -27.96 -7.66
N ALA A 15 -31.10 -28.34 -8.75
CA ALA A 15 -30.51 -28.31 -10.09
C ALA A 15 -30.17 -26.87 -10.54
N ALA A 16 -31.04 -25.90 -10.27
CA ALA A 16 -30.79 -24.50 -10.58
C ALA A 16 -29.61 -23.92 -9.78
N LEU A 17 -29.46 -24.30 -8.50
CA LEU A 17 -28.35 -23.85 -7.67
C LEU A 17 -27.00 -24.44 -8.11
N ALA A 18 -26.98 -25.68 -8.60
CA ALA A 18 -25.77 -26.33 -9.11
C ALA A 18 -25.24 -25.69 -10.41
N VAL A 19 -26.13 -25.21 -11.28
CA VAL A 19 -25.75 -24.52 -12.53
C VAL A 19 -25.21 -23.11 -12.25
N ALA A 20 -25.72 -22.41 -11.23
CA ALA A 20 -25.24 -21.09 -10.85
C ALA A 20 -23.83 -21.09 -10.21
N CYS A 21 -23.44 -22.18 -9.53
CA CYS A 21 -22.10 -22.30 -8.93
C CYS A 21 -20.98 -22.62 -9.94
N GLY A 22 -21.29 -23.22 -11.10
CA GLY A 22 -20.28 -23.52 -12.13
C GLY A 22 -19.78 -22.28 -12.90
N ALA A 23 -20.56 -21.20 -12.91
CA ALA A 23 -20.25 -19.98 -13.66
C ALA A 23 -19.26 -19.03 -12.93
N HIS A 24 -19.01 -19.26 -11.64
CA HIS A 24 -18.03 -18.49 -10.86
C HIS A 24 -16.68 -19.21 -10.70
N ALA A 25 -16.50 -20.36 -11.34
CA ALA A 25 -15.17 -20.93 -11.52
C ALA A 25 -14.40 -20.02 -12.47
N GLN A 26 -13.57 -19.15 -11.86
CA GLN A 26 -12.57 -18.30 -12.48
C GLN A 26 -11.97 -19.02 -13.71
N ARG A 27 -12.42 -18.62 -14.90
CA ARG A 27 -11.82 -19.08 -16.16
C ARG A 27 -10.37 -18.63 -16.09
N GLN A 28 -9.45 -19.55 -15.77
CA GLN A 28 -8.03 -19.29 -15.92
C GLN A 28 -7.80 -19.11 -17.41
N ASP A 29 -7.80 -17.84 -17.82
CA ASP A 29 -7.32 -17.41 -19.11
C ASP A 29 -5.85 -17.85 -19.18
N GLN A 30 -5.59 -18.98 -19.83
CA GLN A 30 -4.27 -19.62 -19.90
C GLN A 30 -3.22 -18.72 -20.57
N GLY A 31 -3.62 -17.62 -21.22
CA GLY A 31 -2.72 -16.59 -21.75
C GLY A 31 -2.40 -15.43 -20.79
N GLY A 32 -3.32 -15.07 -19.90
CA GLY A 32 -3.19 -13.88 -19.04
C GLY A 32 -2.20 -14.07 -17.89
N ALA A 33 -2.14 -15.28 -17.31
CA ALA A 33 -1.24 -15.56 -16.20
C ALA A 33 0.24 -15.51 -16.62
N ALA A 34 0.59 -16.05 -17.79
CA ALA A 34 1.96 -16.00 -18.30
C ALA A 34 2.38 -14.56 -18.67
N ALA A 35 1.47 -13.76 -19.22
CA ALA A 35 1.71 -12.35 -19.50
C ALA A 35 1.93 -11.53 -18.21
N ALA A 36 1.09 -11.73 -17.20
CA ALA A 36 1.23 -11.06 -15.90
C ALA A 36 2.50 -11.47 -15.14
N ILE A 37 2.89 -12.75 -15.24
CA ILE A 37 4.16 -13.22 -14.65
C ILE A 37 5.35 -12.62 -15.40
N ASN A 38 5.33 -12.56 -16.72
CA ASN A 38 6.41 -11.96 -17.51
C ASN A 38 6.52 -10.44 -17.25
N GLU A 39 5.40 -9.75 -17.10
CA GLU A 39 5.36 -8.34 -16.70
C GLU A 39 5.93 -8.15 -15.29
N ALA A 40 5.56 -9.00 -14.32
CA ALA A 40 6.10 -8.93 -12.97
C ALA A 40 7.59 -9.28 -12.89
N VAL A 41 8.10 -10.21 -13.71
CA VAL A 41 9.53 -10.53 -13.78
C VAL A 41 10.32 -9.38 -14.42
N GLN A 42 9.78 -8.75 -15.47
CA GLN A 42 10.39 -7.56 -16.07
C GLN A 42 10.41 -6.38 -15.10
N GLN A 43 9.29 -6.12 -14.39
CA GLN A 43 9.21 -5.08 -13.37
C GLN A 43 10.02 -5.40 -12.11
N GLY A 44 10.22 -6.68 -11.77
CA GLY A 44 10.97 -7.13 -10.59
C GLY A 44 12.46 -6.79 -10.61
N THR A 45 12.99 -6.38 -11.77
CA THR A 45 14.36 -5.85 -11.89
C THR A 45 14.46 -4.36 -11.57
N THR A 46 13.33 -3.67 -11.45
CA THR A 46 13.28 -2.23 -11.18
C THR A 46 12.92 -2.02 -9.71
N PRO A 47 13.86 -1.54 -8.87
CA PRO A 47 13.53 -1.16 -7.50
C PRO A 47 12.34 -0.20 -7.51
N TYR A 48 11.36 -0.42 -6.63
CA TYR A 48 10.24 0.52 -6.47
C TYR A 48 10.78 1.93 -6.30
N ARG A 49 10.56 2.76 -7.33
CA ARG A 49 10.88 4.17 -7.31
C ARG A 49 9.53 4.88 -7.28
N PRO A 50 9.17 5.58 -6.19
CA PRO A 50 7.98 6.41 -6.23
C PRO A 50 8.15 7.38 -7.40
N ASP A 51 7.13 7.44 -8.24
CA ASP A 51 7.16 8.18 -9.49
C ASP A 51 7.33 9.67 -9.18
N SER A 52 8.50 10.23 -9.49
CA SER A 52 8.79 11.65 -9.25
C SER A 52 8.00 12.58 -10.16
N ALA A 53 7.39 12.03 -11.22
CA ALA A 53 6.51 12.75 -12.14
C ALA A 53 5.04 12.73 -11.69
N ALA A 54 4.67 11.89 -10.71
CA ALA A 54 3.40 11.97 -9.99
C ALA A 54 3.41 13.18 -9.05
N THR A 55 3.58 14.36 -9.64
CA THR A 55 3.28 15.64 -9.01
C THR A 55 1.78 15.59 -8.72
N PRO A 56 1.33 15.82 -7.47
CA PRO A 56 -0.09 15.91 -7.19
C PRO A 56 -0.68 16.95 -8.14
N ALA A 57 -1.54 16.50 -9.05
CA ALA A 57 -2.28 17.42 -9.90
C ALA A 57 -3.03 18.37 -8.96
N SER A 58 -2.86 19.67 -9.20
CA SER A 58 -3.48 20.79 -8.47
C SER A 58 -3.13 20.93 -6.98
N ILE A 59 -1.95 21.49 -6.71
CA ILE A 59 -1.70 22.17 -5.44
C ILE A 59 -1.76 23.68 -5.74
N GLN A 60 -2.95 24.28 -5.69
CA GLN A 60 -3.12 25.72 -5.97
C GLN A 60 -2.86 26.61 -4.74
N SER A 61 -2.74 26.05 -3.53
CA SER A 61 -2.48 26.84 -2.33
C SER A 61 -0.99 27.11 -2.12
N ASP A 62 -0.65 28.38 -1.91
CA ASP A 62 0.73 28.81 -1.61
C ASP A 62 1.33 28.07 -0.42
N GLU A 63 0.51 27.70 0.56
CA GLU A 63 0.90 26.93 1.74
C GLU A 63 1.48 25.56 1.38
N CYS A 64 0.85 24.86 0.43
CA CYS A 64 1.29 23.54 0.03
C CYS A 64 2.53 23.61 -0.86
N ARG A 65 2.70 24.68 -1.66
CA ARG A 65 3.96 24.95 -2.37
C ARG A 65 5.11 25.19 -1.40
N ALA A 66 4.91 26.02 -0.38
CA ALA A 66 5.91 26.27 0.65
C ALA A 66 6.28 24.98 1.40
N LEU A 67 5.31 24.11 1.67
CA LEU A 67 5.56 22.83 2.33
C LEU A 67 6.35 21.85 1.43
N ALA A 68 6.08 21.84 0.12
CA ALA A 68 6.83 21.04 -0.85
C ALA A 68 8.30 21.51 -0.94
N GLU A 69 8.55 22.81 -0.92
CA GLU A 69 9.91 23.38 -0.88
C GLU A 69 10.65 22.99 0.41
N GLN A 70 9.97 23.03 1.55
CA GLN A 70 10.53 22.56 2.82
C GLN A 70 10.89 21.08 2.77
N ILE A 71 10.06 20.23 2.16
CA ILE A 71 10.36 18.80 1.97
C ILE A 71 11.58 18.62 1.06
N ALA A 72 11.76 19.46 0.03
CA ALA A 72 12.89 19.39 -0.87
C ALA A 72 14.20 19.69 -0.14
N GLN A 73 14.21 20.70 0.73
CA GLN A 73 15.39 21.12 1.50
C GLN A 73 15.63 20.26 2.75
N ALA A 74 14.60 19.59 3.28
CA ALA A 74 14.72 18.81 4.50
C ALA A 74 15.68 17.61 4.33
N PRO A 75 16.64 17.43 5.27
CA PRO A 75 17.52 16.28 5.27
C PRO A 75 16.73 14.99 5.47
N LYS A 76 17.20 13.92 4.82
CA LYS A 76 16.52 12.62 4.88
C LYS A 76 16.58 11.99 6.28
N ARG A 77 17.65 12.28 7.03
CA ARG A 77 17.94 11.70 8.34
C ARG A 77 18.76 12.69 9.15
N GLU A 78 18.39 12.87 10.41
CA GLU A 78 19.20 13.55 11.41
C GLU A 78 19.33 12.65 12.63
N TYR A 79 20.45 12.76 13.33
CA TYR A 79 20.69 12.04 14.58
C TYR A 79 20.76 13.07 15.69
N ARG A 80 19.93 12.90 16.70
CA ARG A 80 19.89 13.78 17.86
C ARG A 80 20.27 12.99 19.09
N ALA A 81 21.19 13.54 19.87
CA ALA A 81 21.50 13.00 21.19
C ALA A 81 20.30 13.27 22.11
N THR A 82 19.76 12.20 22.69
CA THR A 82 18.68 12.23 23.67
C THR A 82 19.18 11.70 25.01
N ALA A 83 18.47 12.06 26.08
CA ALA A 83 18.69 11.52 27.40
C ALA A 83 17.60 10.48 27.68
N PRO A 84 17.90 9.37 28.38
CA PRO A 84 19.13 9.11 29.15
C PRO A 84 20.30 8.54 28.31
N ALA A 85 21.52 8.62 28.85
CA ALA A 85 22.67 7.94 28.25
C ALA A 85 22.62 6.43 28.52
N ILE A 86 23.08 5.64 27.55
CA ILE A 86 23.15 4.17 27.62
C ILE A 86 24.58 3.72 27.95
N GLU A 87 24.69 2.68 28.77
CA GLU A 87 25.97 2.05 29.08
C GLU A 87 26.34 1.05 27.97
N THR A 88 27.53 1.22 27.40
CA THR A 88 28.09 0.27 26.42
C THR A 88 28.64 -0.97 27.13
N ALA A 89 28.86 -2.06 26.40
CA ALA A 89 29.44 -3.30 26.95
C ALA A 89 30.85 -3.14 27.55
N GLN A 90 31.49 -1.99 27.34
CA GLN A 90 32.81 -1.61 27.87
C GLN A 90 32.71 -0.72 29.12
N GLY A 91 31.50 -0.52 29.65
CA GLY A 91 31.23 0.33 30.82
C GLY A 91 31.26 1.83 30.55
N ARG A 92 31.20 2.26 29.28
CA ARG A 92 31.18 3.69 28.92
C ARG A 92 29.75 4.18 28.71
N MET A 93 29.39 5.30 29.32
CA MET A 93 28.13 5.99 29.08
C MET A 93 28.19 6.78 27.76
N VAL A 94 27.27 6.51 26.85
CA VAL A 94 27.14 7.20 25.57
C VAL A 94 25.71 7.74 25.47
N PRO A 95 25.50 8.99 25.00
CA PRO A 95 24.16 9.51 24.77
C PRO A 95 23.38 8.59 23.84
N GLU A 96 22.11 8.35 24.13
CA GLU A 96 21.23 7.68 23.20
C GLU A 96 21.09 8.55 21.94
N LEU A 97 21.13 7.93 20.76
CA LEU A 97 20.97 8.63 19.49
C LEU A 97 19.60 8.29 18.91
N GLU A 98 18.68 9.24 18.98
CA GLU A 98 17.40 9.12 18.32
C GLU A 98 17.52 9.55 16.85
N ARG A 99 16.82 8.82 15.97
CA ARG A 99 16.84 9.09 14.54
C ARG A 99 15.64 9.92 14.13
N ASP A 100 15.85 11.22 14.03
CA ASP A 100 14.86 12.15 13.53
C ASP A 100 14.65 11.96 12.02
N ARG A 101 13.38 11.99 11.62
CA ARG A 101 12.96 11.85 10.21
C ARG A 101 12.16 13.08 9.77
N PRO A 102 12.79 14.28 9.74
CA PRO A 102 12.08 15.53 9.50
C PRO A 102 11.41 15.55 8.11
N LYS A 103 12.05 14.95 7.09
CA LYS A 103 11.44 14.82 5.77
C LYS A 103 10.18 13.95 5.78
N GLN A 104 10.12 12.91 6.61
CA GLN A 104 8.96 12.02 6.70
C GLN A 104 7.77 12.71 7.38
N SER A 105 8.00 13.46 8.47
CA SER A 105 6.95 14.22 9.14
C SER A 105 6.37 15.32 8.24
N LEU A 106 7.23 16.05 7.51
CA LEU A 106 6.79 17.05 6.53
C LEU A 106 5.99 16.43 5.38
N GLN A 107 6.42 15.28 4.86
CA GLN A 107 5.67 14.55 3.83
C GLN A 107 4.30 14.08 4.32
N GLN A 108 4.18 13.70 5.59
CA GLN A 108 2.91 13.31 6.17
C GLN A 108 1.97 14.52 6.30
N ALA A 109 2.47 15.64 6.83
CA ALA A 109 1.71 16.89 6.89
C ALA A 109 1.24 17.36 5.51
N TYR A 110 2.08 17.17 4.48
CA TYR A 110 1.72 17.49 3.10
C TYR A 110 0.57 16.61 2.59
N ARG A 111 0.60 15.31 2.87
CA ARG A 111 -0.51 14.41 2.48
C ARG A 111 -1.80 14.78 3.19
N GLU A 112 -1.74 15.09 4.49
CA GLU A 112 -2.92 15.42 5.29
C GLU A 112 -3.60 16.73 4.81
N LYS A 113 -2.79 17.74 4.47
CA LYS A 113 -3.28 19.08 4.12
C LYS A 113 -3.51 19.32 2.64
N CYS A 114 -2.78 18.63 1.78
CA CYS A 114 -2.66 18.98 0.36
C CYS A 114 -3.05 17.85 -0.60
N ALA A 115 -3.38 16.66 -0.09
CA ALA A 115 -3.81 15.52 -0.91
C ALA A 115 -5.30 15.14 -0.69
N GLN A 116 -6.11 16.06 -0.14
CA GLN A 116 -7.57 15.98 -0.09
C GLN A 116 -8.19 16.63 -1.33
#